data_AF-A0A1V4YXB5-F1
#
_entry.id   AF-A0A1V4YXB5-F1
#
_cell.length_a   1.000
_cell.length_b   1.000
_cell.length_c   1.000
_cell.angle_alpha   90.00
_cell.angle_beta   90.00
_cell.angle_gamma   90.00
#
_symmetry.space_group_name_H-M   'P 1'
#
loop_
_entity.id
_entity.type
_entity.pdbx_description
1 polymer ?
#
loop_
_entity_poly.entity_id
_entity_poly.type
_entity_poly.pdbx_seq_one_letter_code
_entity_poly.pdbx_strand_id
1 'polypeptide(L)'
;MSQDGKTSVGLSGQTVGFVTIAVGFAIIVAYYMTDSFLLIIPVTLIEVGFYGLAMGAFGELRGSRSSAGGIKWGTDPAYTMFWGSLLVLVGTLWLVNVAWPNNLPALAAAFLIWFGVAVMLLTRKGASKVQVW
;
A
#
# COMPACT_ATOMS: atom_id res chain seq x y z
N MET A 1 38.03 -13.07 11.69
CA MET A 1 36.61 -13.32 11.38
C MET A 1 35.81 -12.18 12.00
N SER A 2 35.49 -11.16 11.20
CA SER A 2 34.73 -9.98 11.67
C SER A 2 33.25 -10.32 11.73
N GLN A 3 32.67 -10.14 12.92
CA GLN A 3 31.33 -10.53 13.33
C GLN A 3 30.37 -9.33 13.19
N ASP A 4 30.40 -8.62 12.07
CA ASP A 4 29.44 -7.54 11.80
C ASP A 4 28.16 -8.16 11.20
N GLY A 5 27.31 -8.67 12.10
CA GLY A 5 25.96 -9.13 11.82
C GLY A 5 24.99 -8.00 11.45
N LYS A 6 25.39 -7.13 10.52
CA LYS A 6 24.46 -6.22 9.85
C LYS A 6 23.71 -7.02 8.79
N THR A 7 22.62 -7.67 9.20
CA THR A 7 21.60 -8.13 8.24
C THR A 7 21.14 -6.91 7.47
N SER A 8 21.59 -6.81 6.22
CA SER A 8 21.17 -5.78 5.28
C SER A 8 19.64 -5.74 5.25
N VAL A 9 19.08 -4.60 5.65
CA VAL A 9 17.64 -4.32 5.61
C VAL A 9 17.27 -4.03 4.15
N GLY A 10 17.34 -5.06 3.31
CA GLY A 10 17.05 -4.96 1.89
C GLY A 10 15.55 -5.13 1.62
N LEU A 11 15.00 -4.31 0.73
CA LEU A 11 13.72 -4.64 0.10
C LEU A 11 13.81 -6.02 -0.56
N SER A 12 12.75 -6.83 -0.43
CA SER A 12 12.72 -8.12 -1.13
C SER A 12 12.82 -7.89 -2.64
N GLY A 13 13.61 -8.70 -3.35
CA GLY A 13 13.75 -8.59 -4.80
C GLY A 13 12.41 -8.66 -5.54
N GLN A 14 11.41 -9.35 -4.97
CA GLN A 14 10.03 -9.37 -5.44
C GLN A 14 9.35 -8.00 -5.38
N THR A 15 9.49 -7.29 -4.26
CA THR A 15 8.92 -5.94 -4.10
C THR A 15 9.60 -4.95 -5.03
N VAL A 16 10.93 -5.04 -5.17
CA VAL A 16 11.68 -4.20 -6.12
C VAL A 16 11.20 -4.47 -7.55
N GLY A 17 11.12 -5.74 -7.96
CA GLY A 17 10.66 -6.13 -9.28
C GLY A 17 9.23 -5.66 -9.58
N PHE A 18 8.31 -5.81 -8.61
CA PHE A 18 6.94 -5.34 -8.77
C PHE A 18 6.87 -3.82 -8.93
N VAL A 19 7.58 -3.06 -8.07
CA VAL A 19 7.60 -1.60 -8.14
C VAL A 19 8.19 -1.14 -9.48
N THR A 20 9.23 -1.80 -9.99
CA THR A 20 9.78 -1.46 -11.32
C THR A 20 8.76 -1.70 -12.44
N ILE A 21 8.02 -2.81 -12.40
CA ILE A 21 6.96 -3.10 -13.38
C ILE A 21 5.83 -2.07 -13.28
N ALA A 22 5.39 -1.75 -12.06
CA ALA A 22 4.35 -0.76 -11.80
C ALA A 22 4.74 0.62 -12.37
N VAL A 23 5.96 1.10 -12.07
CA VAL A 23 6.46 2.36 -12.64
C VAL A 23 6.50 2.31 -14.17
N GLY A 24 6.96 1.19 -14.75
CA GLY A 24 6.97 1.01 -16.20
C GLY A 24 5.58 1.08 -16.82
N PHE A 25 4.59 0.41 -16.21
CA PHE A 25 3.20 0.46 -16.63
C PHE A 25 2.61 1.86 -16.49
N ALA A 26 2.87 2.53 -15.37
CA ALA A 26 2.42 3.89 -15.11
C ALA A 26 2.98 4.90 -16.14
N ILE A 27 4.23 4.73 -16.58
CA ILE A 27 4.81 5.53 -17.67
C ILE A 27 4.07 5.28 -18.99
N ILE A 28 3.77 4.02 -19.33
CA ILE A 28 3.01 3.69 -20.54
C ILE A 28 1.62 4.34 -20.49
N VAL A 29 0.91 4.21 -19.37
CA VAL A 29 -0.41 4.84 -19.17
C VAL A 29 -0.31 6.36 -19.30
N ALA A 30 0.65 6.98 -18.63
CA ALA A 30 0.85 8.42 -18.66
C ALA A 30 1.38 8.96 -19.99
N TYR A 31 1.80 8.11 -20.93
CA TYR A 31 2.16 8.50 -22.29
C TYR A 31 1.01 8.28 -23.27
N TYR A 32 0.28 7.18 -23.13
CA TYR A 32 -0.78 6.79 -24.08
C TYR A 32 -2.16 7.39 -23.77
N MET A 33 -2.49 7.59 -22.49
CA MET A 33 -3.83 8.04 -22.09
C MET A 33 -3.94 9.56 -22.00
N THR A 34 -2.82 10.23 -21.76
CA THR A 34 -2.76 11.68 -21.51
C THR A 34 -1.35 12.17 -21.81
N ASP A 35 -1.14 13.40 -22.28
CA ASP A 35 0.20 13.99 -22.37
C ASP A 35 0.72 14.51 -21.00
N SER A 36 0.30 13.88 -19.90
CA SER A 36 0.57 14.37 -18.54
C SER A 36 1.34 13.35 -17.71
N PHE A 37 2.64 13.63 -17.53
CA PHE A 37 3.53 12.86 -16.66
C PHE A 37 3.08 12.81 -15.20
N LEU A 38 2.18 13.70 -14.76
CA LEU A 38 1.66 13.72 -13.40
C LEU A 38 0.80 12.49 -13.07
N LEU A 39 0.30 11.77 -14.08
CA LEU A 39 -0.50 10.55 -13.90
C LEU A 39 0.32 9.32 -13.50
N ILE A 40 1.64 9.37 -13.65
CA ILE A 40 2.54 8.29 -13.21
C ILE A 40 2.37 8.05 -11.70
N ILE A 41 2.27 9.12 -10.92
CA ILE A 41 2.17 9.07 -9.46
C ILE A 41 0.90 8.32 -9.01
N PRO A 42 -0.33 8.75 -9.36
CA PRO A 42 -1.53 8.08 -8.90
C PRO A 42 -1.67 6.65 -9.43
N VAL A 43 -1.21 6.36 -10.65
CA VAL A 43 -1.24 4.99 -11.20
C VAL A 43 -0.30 4.08 -10.40
N THR A 44 0.94 4.51 -10.17
CA THR A 44 1.91 3.75 -9.37
C THR A 44 1.39 3.52 -7.94
N LEU A 45 0.77 4.53 -7.32
CA LEU A 45 0.17 4.40 -5.99
C LEU A 45 -0.91 3.32 -5.95
N ILE A 46 -1.78 3.27 -6.96
CA ILE A 46 -2.84 2.25 -7.05
C ILE A 46 -2.23 0.86 -7.18
N GLU A 47 -1.26 0.67 -8.09
CA GLU A 47 -0.65 -0.64 -8.32
C GLU A 47 0.11 -1.16 -7.10
N VAL A 48 0.96 -0.32 -6.50
CA VAL A 48 1.71 -0.66 -5.27
C VAL A 48 0.74 -0.88 -4.11
N GLY A 49 -0.34 -0.12 -4.04
CA GLY A 49 -1.41 -0.30 -3.07
C GLY A 49 -2.11 -1.65 -3.21
N PHE A 50 -2.47 -2.05 -4.43
CA PHE A 50 -3.04 -3.36 -4.72
C PHE A 50 -2.08 -4.50 -4.40
N TYR A 51 -0.79 -4.34 -4.70
CA TYR A 51 0.22 -5.30 -4.28
C TYR A 51 0.31 -5.44 -2.76
N GLY A 52 0.29 -4.32 -2.03
CA GLY A 52 0.21 -4.33 -0.57
C GLY A 52 -1.04 -5.05 -0.04
N LEU A 53 -2.20 -4.83 -0.68
CA LEU A 53 -3.43 -5.53 -0.35
C LEU A 53 -3.34 -7.04 -0.62
N ALA A 54 -2.79 -7.44 -1.77
CA ALA A 54 -2.59 -8.83 -2.13
C ALA A 54 -1.63 -9.54 -1.16
N MET A 55 -0.51 -8.91 -0.81
CA MET A 55 0.43 -9.40 0.21
C MET A 55 -0.23 -9.49 1.58
N GLY A 56 -1.09 -8.52 1.91
CA GLY A 56 -1.90 -8.51 3.12
C GLY A 56 -2.89 -9.68 3.19
N ALA A 57 -3.62 -9.93 2.10
CA ALA A 57 -4.68 -10.93 2.00
C ALA A 57 -4.16 -12.36 1.85
N PHE A 58 -3.11 -12.54 1.05
CA PHE A 58 -2.57 -13.85 0.70
C PHE A 58 -1.22 -14.04 1.39
N GLY A 59 -1.25 -14.74 2.52
CA GLY A 59 -0.04 -15.05 3.30
C GLY A 59 1.00 -15.87 2.52
N GLU A 60 0.57 -16.62 1.50
CA GLU A 60 1.42 -17.44 0.62
C GLU A 60 2.32 -16.60 -0.30
N LEU A 61 1.92 -15.36 -0.61
CA LEU A 61 2.73 -14.44 -1.40
C LEU A 61 3.88 -13.84 -0.58
N ARG A 62 3.87 -14.02 0.75
CA ARG A 62 4.94 -13.60 1.64
C ARG A 62 6.03 -14.67 1.61
N GLY A 63 7.20 -14.32 1.09
CA GLY A 63 8.39 -15.16 1.17
C GLY A 63 8.64 -15.67 2.60
N SER A 64 9.36 -16.79 2.72
CA SER A 64 9.64 -17.48 3.99
C SER A 64 9.98 -16.49 5.12
N ARG A 65 9.31 -16.62 6.27
CA ARG A 65 9.35 -15.73 7.46
C ARG A 65 10.75 -15.52 8.06
N SER A 66 11.81 -16.05 7.47
CA SER A 66 13.13 -16.21 8.08
C SER A 66 14.11 -15.05 7.86
N SER A 67 13.82 -14.01 7.08
CA SER A 67 14.91 -13.08 6.71
C SER A 67 14.58 -11.59 6.54
N ALA A 68 13.45 -11.07 7.00
CA ALA A 68 13.14 -9.64 6.85
C ALA A 68 12.84 -8.95 8.18
N GLY A 69 13.89 -8.81 9.00
CA GLY A 69 13.92 -7.81 10.07
C GLY A 69 14.04 -6.43 9.44
N GLY A 70 12.91 -5.73 9.27
CA GLY A 70 12.88 -4.33 8.88
C GLY A 70 11.72 -4.02 7.95
N ILE A 71 10.91 -3.06 8.36
CA ILE A 71 9.62 -2.65 7.78
C ILE A 71 8.49 -3.64 8.13
N LYS A 72 7.48 -3.16 8.88
CA LYS A 72 6.26 -3.93 9.25
C LYS A 72 5.38 -4.33 8.05
N TRP A 73 5.78 -3.95 6.85
CA TRP A 73 5.10 -4.20 5.59
C TRP A 73 5.45 -5.62 5.11
N GLY A 74 4.45 -6.48 4.98
CA GLY A 74 4.60 -7.90 4.69
C GLY A 74 4.62 -8.81 5.94
N THR A 75 4.98 -8.30 7.11
CA THR A 75 5.03 -9.11 8.35
C THR A 75 3.69 -9.13 9.09
N ASP A 76 3.03 -7.97 9.25
CA ASP A 76 1.67 -7.89 9.81
C ASP A 76 0.63 -7.74 8.69
N PRO A 77 -0.29 -8.72 8.52
CA PRO A 77 -1.38 -8.64 7.54
C PRO A 77 -2.22 -7.36 7.65
N ALA A 78 -2.60 -6.97 8.86
CA ALA A 78 -3.47 -5.83 9.07
C ALA A 78 -2.77 -4.52 8.71
N TYR A 79 -1.51 -4.38 9.11
CA TYR A 79 -0.68 -3.24 8.77
C TYR A 79 -0.46 -3.13 7.25
N THR A 80 -0.14 -4.24 6.59
CA THR A 80 0.12 -4.27 5.15
C THR A 80 -1.15 -3.93 4.36
N MET A 81 -2.30 -4.49 4.76
CA MET A 81 -3.59 -4.16 4.16
C MET A 81 -3.97 -2.70 4.37
N PHE A 82 -3.77 -2.15 5.56
CA PHE A 82 -4.07 -0.75 5.87
C PHE A 82 -3.31 0.20 4.94
N TRP A 83 -1.99 0.05 4.87
CA TRP A 83 -1.17 0.89 3.99
C TRP A 83 -1.46 0.63 2.51
N GLY A 84 -1.71 -0.62 2.11
CA GLY A 84 -2.11 -0.94 0.74
C GLY A 84 -3.40 -0.23 0.34
N SER A 85 -4.46 -0.33 1.16
CA SER A 85 -5.73 0.36 0.91
C SER A 85 -5.61 1.88 0.94
N LEU A 86 -4.73 2.45 1.77
CA LEU A 86 -4.47 3.90 1.80
C LEU A 86 -3.86 4.37 0.48
N LEU A 87 -2.87 3.64 -0.05
CA LEU A 87 -2.23 3.98 -1.34
C LEU A 87 -3.24 3.92 -2.49
N VAL A 88 -4.09 2.88 -2.53
CA VAL A 88 -5.18 2.78 -3.51
C VAL A 88 -6.15 3.95 -3.39
N LEU A 89 -6.57 4.29 -2.16
CA LEU A 89 -7.48 5.40 -1.92
C LEU A 89 -6.88 6.72 -2.42
N VAL A 90 -5.64 7.04 -2.01
CA VAL A 90 -4.99 8.30 -2.39
C VAL A 90 -4.82 8.40 -3.90
N GLY A 91 -4.35 7.32 -4.55
CA GLY A 91 -4.24 7.30 -6.01
C GLY A 91 -5.60 7.46 -6.71
N THR A 92 -6.65 6.82 -6.18
CA THR A 92 -8.02 6.94 -6.72
C THR A 92 -8.56 8.36 -6.55
N LEU A 93 -8.45 8.95 -5.35
CA LEU A 93 -8.90 10.33 -5.08
C LEU A 93 -8.18 11.33 -5.98
N TRP A 94 -6.89 11.10 -6.24
CA TRP A 94 -6.12 11.91 -7.19
C TRP A 94 -6.70 11.79 -8.60
N LEU A 95 -6.93 10.58 -9.12
CA LEU A 95 -7.53 10.40 -10.45
C LEU A 95 -8.91 11.04 -10.57
N VAL A 96 -9.75 10.89 -9.54
CA VAL A 96 -11.07 11.53 -9.50
C VAL A 96 -10.94 13.05 -9.48
N ASN A 97 -9.96 13.62 -8.78
CA ASN A 97 -9.71 15.06 -8.79
C ASN A 97 -9.21 15.56 -10.16
N VAL A 98 -8.41 14.78 -10.87
CA VAL A 98 -7.98 15.11 -12.24
C VAL A 98 -9.18 15.12 -13.20
N ALA A 99 -10.09 14.16 -13.05
CA ALA A 99 -11.31 14.09 -13.86
C ALA A 99 -12.37 15.16 -13.47
N TRP A 100 -12.48 15.48 -12.18
CA TRP A 100 -13.46 16.43 -11.63
C TRP A 100 -12.86 17.33 -10.53
N PRO A 101 -12.17 18.42 -10.92
CA PRO A 101 -11.34 19.24 -10.01
C PRO A 101 -12.12 20.06 -8.96
N ASN A 102 -13.44 20.20 -9.11
CA ASN A 102 -14.26 21.03 -8.21
C ASN A 102 -14.94 20.24 -7.08
N ASN A 103 -14.59 18.96 -6.92
CA ASN A 103 -15.27 18.04 -5.99
C ASN A 103 -14.48 17.75 -4.71
N LEU A 104 -13.59 18.66 -4.30
CA LEU A 104 -12.77 18.52 -3.08
C LEU A 104 -13.58 18.15 -1.82
N PRO A 105 -14.76 18.74 -1.54
CA PRO A 105 -15.55 18.35 -0.38
C PRO A 105 -15.99 16.88 -0.41
N ALA A 106 -16.36 16.36 -1.59
CA ALA A 106 -16.77 14.97 -1.76
C ALA A 106 -15.57 14.01 -1.60
N LEU A 107 -14.39 14.40 -2.11
CA LEU A 107 -13.14 13.65 -1.93
C LEU A 107 -12.73 13.56 -0.46
N ALA A 108 -12.85 14.68 0.27
CA ALA A 108 -12.60 14.72 1.70
C ALA A 108 -13.59 13.84 2.47
N ALA A 109 -14.88 13.86 2.11
CA ALA A 109 -15.88 12.98 2.71
C ALA A 109 -15.55 11.50 2.47
N ALA A 110 -15.18 11.12 1.24
CA ALA A 110 -14.76 9.76 0.92
C ALA A 110 -13.54 9.31 1.74
N PHE A 111 -12.55 10.20 1.91
CA PHE A 111 -11.39 9.95 2.75
C PHE A 111 -11.78 9.73 4.22
N LEU A 112 -12.65 10.58 4.77
CA LEU A 112 -13.12 10.48 6.15
C LEU A 112 -13.92 9.20 6.40
N ILE A 113 -14.77 8.80 5.45
CA ILE A 113 -15.51 7.54 5.51
C ILE A 113 -14.54 6.36 5.56
N TRP A 114 -13.57 6.32 4.65
CA TRP A 114 -12.54 5.29 4.64
C TRP A 114 -11.75 5.28 5.96
N PHE A 115 -11.33 6.46 6.45
CA PHE A 115 -10.56 6.58 7.68
C PHE A 115 -11.35 6.07 8.90
N GLY A 116 -12.63 6.44 9.01
CA GLY A 116 -13.52 5.93 10.05
C GLY A 116 -13.63 4.42 10.05
N VAL A 117 -13.86 3.81 8.88
CA VAL A 117 -13.90 2.35 8.71
C VAL A 117 -12.57 1.70 9.07
N ALA A 118 -11.45 2.27 8.60
CA ALA A 118 -10.11 1.74 8.85
C ALA A 118 -9.78 1.75 10.35
N VAL A 119 -10.08 2.85 11.04
CA VAL A 119 -9.89 2.95 12.51
C VAL A 119 -10.76 1.91 13.21
N MET A 120 -12.06 1.79 12.89
CA MET A 120 -12.93 0.79 13.51
C MET A 120 -12.38 -0.63 13.37
N LEU A 121 -11.89 -1.00 12.19
CA LEU A 121 -11.32 -2.33 11.94
C LEU A 121 -10.01 -2.57 12.71
N LEU A 122 -9.17 -1.55 12.87
CA LEU A 122 -7.92 -1.64 13.64
C LEU A 122 -8.20 -1.74 15.15
N THR A 123 -9.17 -0.99 15.67
CA THR A 123 -9.52 -0.99 17.11
C THR A 123 -10.24 -2.27 17.53
N ARG A 124 -11.05 -2.88 16.65
CA ARG A 124 -11.80 -4.12 16.95
C ARG A 124 -10.89 -5.30 17.32
N LYS A 125 -9.66 -5.35 16.79
CA LYS A 125 -8.67 -6.39 17.12
C LYS A 125 -8.03 -6.21 18.50
N GLY A 126 -8.07 -5.00 19.08
CA GLY A 126 -7.59 -4.74 20.44
C GLY A 126 -8.59 -5.17 21.53
N ALA A 127 -9.89 -5.15 21.22
CA ALA A 127 -10.96 -5.43 22.18
C ALA A 127 -11.17 -6.92 22.50
N SER A 128 -10.63 -7.86 21.69
CA SER A 128 -10.80 -9.31 21.90
C SER A 128 -9.73 -9.95 22.79
N LYS A 129 -8.78 -9.17 23.34
CA LYS A 129 -7.77 -9.65 24.29
C LYS A 129 -8.06 -9.18 25.72
N VAL A 130 -9.28 -9.39 26.21
CA VAL A 130 -9.63 -9.15 27.61
C VAL A 130 -10.38 -10.35 28.17
N GLN A 131 -9.79 -10.89 29.24
CA GLN A 131 -10.23 -11.95 30.15
C GLN A 131 -10.06 -13.41 29.68
N VAL A 132 -8.86 -13.94 29.95
CA VAL A 132 -8.74 -15.30 30.51
C VAL A 132 -8.49 -15.12 32.01
N TRP A 133 -9.40 -15.65 32.81
CA TRP A 133 -9.26 -15.81 34.26
C TRP A 133 -8.32 -16.96 34.58
#